data_AF-A0A8C1RIR8-F1
#
_entry.id   AF-A0A8C1RIR8-F1
#
_cell.length_a   1.000
_cell.length_b   1.000
_cell.length_c   1.000
_cell.angle_alpha   90.00
_cell.angle_beta   90.00
_cell.angle_gamma   90.00
#
_symmetry.space_group_name_H-M   'P 1'
#
loop_
_entity.id
_entity.type
_entity.pdbx_description
1 polymer ?
#
loop_
_entity_poly.entity_id
_entity_poly.type
_entity_poly.pdbx_seq_one_letter_code
_entity_poly.pdbx_strand_id
1 'polypeptide(L)'
;MYFLFFTGFQLNNDVLQIMVSRYSDSNLTIDFDNFVACIVRLESMFKTFKMLDKDKNGTIELNFFEYFIWLQIAMDSINTK
;
A
#
# COMPACT_ATOMS: atom_id res chain seq x y z
N MET A 1 -0.70 -25.88 5.20
CA MET A 1 -1.76 -25.38 4.32
C MET A 1 -3.11 -25.47 5.03
N TYR A 2 -3.25 -24.74 6.14
CA TYR A 2 -4.49 -24.57 6.89
C TYR A 2 -4.38 -23.18 7.55
N PHE A 3 -5.47 -22.42 7.58
CA PHE A 3 -5.62 -21.05 8.14
C PHE A 3 -5.48 -19.83 7.20
N LEU A 4 -6.29 -19.74 6.15
CA LEU A 4 -6.58 -18.42 5.52
C LEU A 4 -8.08 -18.25 5.19
N PHE A 5 -8.97 -18.70 6.09
CA PHE A 5 -10.42 -18.46 5.97
C PHE A 5 -11.01 -17.46 6.98
N PHE A 6 -10.17 -16.73 7.70
CA PHE A 6 -10.56 -15.51 8.41
C PHE A 6 -9.77 -14.40 7.72
N THR A 7 -10.35 -13.41 7.04
CA THR A 7 -11.42 -12.50 7.45
C THR A 7 -12.07 -11.91 6.17
N GLY A 8 -13.27 -11.35 6.27
CA GLY A 8 -14.13 -10.88 5.17
C GLY A 8 -13.63 -9.69 4.33
N PHE A 9 -12.32 -9.59 4.06
CA PHE A 9 -11.75 -8.74 3.02
C PHE A 9 -11.27 -9.63 1.87
N GLN A 10 -11.99 -9.64 0.75
CA GLN A 10 -11.41 -10.09 -0.53
C GLN A 10 -10.38 -9.06 -0.98
N LEU A 11 -9.21 -9.06 -0.35
CA LEU A 11 -8.05 -8.38 -0.88
C LEU A 11 -7.62 -9.16 -2.13
N ASN A 12 -7.42 -8.44 -3.24
CA ASN A 12 -6.88 -9.03 -4.45
C ASN A 12 -5.55 -9.74 -4.11
N ASN A 13 -5.36 -10.96 -4.61
CA ASN A 13 -4.14 -11.75 -4.43
C ASN A 13 -2.86 -10.94 -4.74
N ASP A 14 -2.92 -10.04 -5.71
CA ASP A 14 -1.79 -9.18 -6.06
C ASP A 14 -1.40 -8.23 -4.91
N VAL A 15 -2.40 -7.64 -4.25
CA VAL A 15 -2.18 -6.74 -3.09
C VAL A 15 -1.66 -7.54 -1.90
N LEU A 16 -2.18 -8.76 -1.70
CA LEU A 16 -1.68 -9.68 -0.67
C LEU A 16 -0.22 -10.08 -0.92
N GLN A 17 0.15 -10.39 -2.17
CA GLN A 17 1.54 -10.71 -2.51
C GLN A 17 2.48 -9.52 -2.30
N ILE A 18 2.05 -8.31 -2.65
CA ILE A 18 2.83 -7.09 -2.38
C ILE A 18 2.97 -6.86 -0.87
N MET A 19 1.90 -7.08 -0.09
CA MET A 19 1.95 -6.97 1.37
C MET A 19 2.94 -7.95 1.98
N VAL A 20 2.87 -9.22 1.61
CA VAL A 20 3.82 -10.24 2.09
C VAL A 20 5.24 -9.88 1.67
N SER A 21 5.47 -9.52 0.40
CA SER A 21 6.80 -9.16 -0.09
C SER A 21 7.44 -7.95 0.59
N ARG A 22 6.64 -7.05 1.18
CA ARG A 22 7.13 -5.77 1.72
C ARG A 22 7.08 -5.69 3.25
N TYR A 23 6.14 -6.37 3.88
CA TYR A 23 5.83 -6.22 5.30
C TYR A 23 5.91 -7.52 6.10
N SER A 24 6.16 -8.67 5.45
CA SER A 24 6.39 -9.91 6.19
C SER A 24 7.78 -9.96 6.81
N ASP A 25 7.86 -10.61 7.96
CA ASP A 25 9.13 -11.02 8.54
C ASP A 25 9.77 -12.21 7.77
N SER A 26 10.88 -12.72 8.30
CA SER A 26 11.57 -13.91 7.76
C SER A 26 10.73 -15.19 7.81
N ASN A 27 9.65 -15.21 8.59
CA ASN A 27 8.73 -16.33 8.75
C ASN A 27 7.49 -16.18 7.87
N LEU A 28 7.46 -15.18 6.97
CA LEU A 28 6.31 -14.85 6.12
C LEU A 28 5.06 -14.47 6.92
N THR A 29 5.24 -14.05 8.16
CA THR A 29 4.18 -13.53 9.02
C THR A 29 4.21 -12.01 9.03
N ILE A 30 3.02 -11.40 9.03
CA ILE A 30 2.86 -9.95 9.12
C ILE A 30 2.29 -9.65 10.50
N ASP A 31 3.06 -8.97 11.34
CA ASP A 31 2.58 -8.47 12.62
C ASP A 31 1.43 -7.48 12.41
N PHE A 32 0.51 -7.43 13.37
CA PHE A 32 -0.68 -6.58 13.28
C PHE A 32 -0.33 -5.11 13.02
N ASP A 33 0.71 -4.58 13.66
CA ASP A 33 1.17 -3.20 13.46
C ASP A 33 1.63 -2.95 12.02
N ASN A 34 2.34 -3.91 11.42
CA ASN A 34 2.78 -3.84 10.03
C ASN A 34 1.61 -3.94 9.05
N PHE A 35 0.60 -4.77 9.38
CA PHE A 35 -0.63 -4.87 8.59
C PHE A 35 -1.42 -3.55 8.63
N VAL A 36 -1.66 -2.99 9.81
CA VAL A 36 -2.36 -1.70 9.97
C VAL A 36 -1.60 -0.58 9.27
N ALA A 37 -0.28 -0.50 9.44
CA ALA A 37 0.56 0.48 8.76
C ALA A 37 0.47 0.35 7.23
N CYS A 38 0.43 -0.88 6.70
CA CYS A 38 0.27 -1.10 5.28
C CYS A 38 -1.09 -0.60 4.76
N ILE A 39 -2.18 -0.89 5.48
CA ILE A 39 -3.52 -0.46 5.07
C ILE A 39 -3.66 1.07 5.11
N VAL A 40 -3.18 1.73 6.17
CA VAL A 40 -3.18 3.20 6.29
C VAL A 40 -2.38 3.85 5.15
N ARG A 41 -1.26 3.22 4.77
CA ARG A 41 -0.43 3.69 3.66
C ARG A 41 -1.13 3.52 2.31
N LEU A 42 -1.74 2.36 2.09
CA LEU A 42 -2.50 2.09 0.88
C LEU A 42 -3.66 3.09 0.74
N GLU A 43 -4.37 3.38 1.83
CA GLU A 43 -5.43 4.38 1.87
C GLU A 43 -4.90 5.78 1.50
N SER A 44 -3.73 6.15 2.02
CA SER A 44 -3.09 7.44 1.74
C SER A 44 -2.68 7.57 0.27
N MET A 45 -2.08 6.53 -0.31
CA MET A 45 -1.78 6.47 -1.75
C MET A 45 -3.05 6.61 -2.59
N PHE A 46 -4.13 5.90 -2.24
CA PHE A 46 -5.40 5.99 -2.97
C PHE A 46 -6.05 7.38 -2.87
N LYS A 47 -5.96 8.05 -1.72
CA LYS A 47 -6.45 9.42 -1.56
C LYS A 47 -5.67 10.40 -2.44
N THR A 48 -4.34 10.31 -2.42
CA THR A 48 -3.48 11.13 -3.27
C THR A 48 -3.71 10.83 -4.74
N PHE A 49 -3.90 9.56 -5.11
CA PHE A 49 -4.22 9.15 -6.48
C PHE A 49 -5.48 9.87 -6.97
N LYS A 50 -6.56 9.78 -6.20
CA LYS A 50 -7.85 10.41 -6.53
C LYS A 50 -7.76 11.94 -6.58
N MET A 51 -6.85 12.55 -5.84
CA MET A 51 -6.62 13.99 -5.89
C MET A 51 -5.86 14.40 -7.17
N LEU A 52 -4.99 13.54 -7.68
CA LEU A 52 -4.18 13.76 -8.87
C LEU A 52 -4.91 13.36 -10.17
N ASP A 53 -5.75 12.33 -10.12
CA ASP A 53 -6.63 11.83 -11.20
C ASP A 53 -7.84 12.76 -11.40
N LYS A 54 -7.58 13.96 -11.93
CA LYS A 54 -8.59 15.02 -12.14
C LYS A 54 -9.62 14.65 -13.22
N ASP A 55 -9.20 13.85 -14.19
CA ASP A 55 -9.98 13.38 -15.33
C ASP A 55 -10.68 12.04 -15.08
N LYS A 56 -10.40 11.37 -13.96
CA LYS A 56 -11.05 10.12 -13.50
C LYS A 56 -10.94 8.99 -14.52
N ASN A 57 -9.84 8.96 -15.26
CA ASN A 57 -9.59 7.92 -16.26
C ASN A 57 -8.76 6.75 -15.70
N GLY A 58 -8.35 6.83 -14.42
CA GLY A 58 -7.54 5.81 -13.77
C GLY A 58 -6.05 5.88 -14.11
N THR A 59 -5.60 6.98 -14.71
CA THR A 59 -4.19 7.28 -14.97
C THR A 59 -3.86 8.68 -14.45
N ILE A 60 -2.65 8.89 -13.95
CA ILE A 60 -2.21 10.20 -13.45
C ILE A 60 -0.97 10.62 -14.22
N GLU A 61 -0.96 11.85 -14.73
CA GLU A 61 0.23 12.50 -15.26
C GLU A 61 0.82 13.39 -14.16
N LEU A 62 2.07 13.11 -13.78
CA LEU A 62 2.73 13.79 -12.68
C LEU A 62 3.81 14.72 -13.21
N ASN A 63 3.77 15.98 -12.79
CA ASN A 63 4.94 16.85 -12.91
C ASN A 63 6.01 16.44 -11.88
N PHE A 64 7.23 17.00 -12.00
CA PHE A 64 8.35 16.65 -11.13
C PHE A 64 8.04 16.77 -9.63
N PHE A 65 7.28 17.80 -9.24
CA PHE A 65 6.92 18.03 -7.83
C PHE A 65 5.86 17.03 -7.35
N GLU A 66 4.85 16.75 -8.17
CA GLU A 66 3.83 15.74 -7.87
C GLU A 66 4.43 14.33 -7.80
N TYR A 67 5.40 14.02 -8.67
CA TYR A 67 6.17 12.79 -8.64
C TYR A 67 6.99 12.66 -7.34
N PHE A 68 7.62 13.74 -6.90
CA PHE A 68 8.36 13.77 -5.64
C PHE A 68 7.42 13.54 -4.44
N ILE A 69 6.26 14.19 -4.40
CA ILE A 69 5.24 13.97 -3.35
C ILE A 69 4.73 12.53 -3.36
N TRP A 70 4.46 12.00 -4.55
CA TRP A 70 4.00 10.62 -4.73
C TRP A 70 5.02 9.63 -4.20
N LEU A 71 6.30 9.80 -4.54
CA LEU A 71 7.38 8.98 -4.04
C LEU A 71 7.55 9.09 -2.52
N GLN A 72 7.41 10.28 -1.93
CA GLN A 72 7.50 10.44 -0.48
C GLN A 72 6.44 9.59 0.23
N ILE A 73 5.17 9.73 -0.16
CA ILE A 73 4.06 8.93 0.39
C ILE A 73 4.28 7.44 0.12
N ALA A 74 4.81 7.11 -1.06
CA ALA A 74 5.09 5.74 -1.45
C ALA A 74 6.31 5.12 -0.76
N MET A 75 7.27 5.92 -0.28
CA MET A 75 8.56 5.49 0.27
C MET A 75 8.84 5.88 1.73
N ASP A 76 7.93 6.60 2.42
CA ASP A 76 7.96 6.92 3.87
C ASP A 76 8.32 5.76 4.85
N SER A 77 8.44 4.52 4.37
CA SER A 77 8.95 3.37 5.14
C SER A 77 10.46 3.41 5.43
N ILE A 78 11.24 4.40 4.98
CA ILE A 78 12.68 4.48 5.30
C ILE A 78 12.95 5.17 6.66
N ASN A 79 12.02 5.94 7.23
CA ASN A 79 12.26 6.73 8.45
C ASN A 79 11.36 6.37 9.66
N THR A 80 10.74 5.19 9.67
CA THR A 80 10.00 4.68 10.85
C THR A 80 10.65 3.42 11.45
N LYS A 81 11.98 3.39 11.44
CA LYS A 81 12.79 2.60 12.37
C LYS A 81 14.11 3.31 12.65
#